data_AF-A0A800ESR5-F1
#
_entry.id   AF-A0A800ESR5-F1
#
_cell.length_a   1.000
_cell.length_b   1.000
_cell.length_c   1.000
_cell.angle_alpha   90.00
_cell.angle_beta   90.00
_cell.angle_gamma   90.00
#
_symmetry.space_group_name_H-M   'P 1'
#
loop_
_entity.id
_entity.type
_entity.pdbx_description
1 polymer ?
#
loop_
_entity_poly.entity_id
_entity_poly.type
_entity_poly.pdbx_seq_one_letter_code
_entity_poly.pdbx_strand_id
1 'polypeptide(L)'
;MIGLAVYFALFGGEYSFFEVRRIRAESLELESRLAELERANDSLRTWAESLDTDSATIERLARERYGMIRSGEVLYRFAQPADSTQDAERP
;
A
#
# COMPACT_ATOMS: atom_id res chain seq x y z
N MET A 1 -24.25 -58.20 -6.26
CA MET A 1 -24.70 -56.81 -5.99
C MET A 1 -24.30 -56.33 -4.60
N ILE A 2 -24.52 -57.10 -3.52
CA ILE A 2 -24.20 -56.68 -2.14
C ILE A 2 -22.70 -56.37 -1.96
N GLY A 3 -21.80 -57.19 -2.50
CA GLY A 3 -20.35 -56.93 -2.40
C GLY A 3 -19.89 -55.64 -3.08
N LEU A 4 -20.54 -55.24 -4.18
CA LEU A 4 -20.26 -53.96 -4.86
C LEU A 4 -20.73 -52.77 -4.02
N ALA A 5 -21.89 -52.90 -3.37
CA ALA A 5 -22.42 -51.88 -2.46
C ALA A 5 -21.53 -51.71 -1.22
N VAL A 6 -21.03 -52.82 -0.65
CA VAL A 6 -20.07 -52.78 0.47
C VAL A 6 -18.73 -52.17 0.03
N TYR A 7 -18.24 -52.51 -1.16
CA TYR A 7 -17.03 -51.91 -1.72
C TYR A 7 -17.19 -50.40 -1.93
N PHE A 8 -18.31 -49.96 -2.52
CA PHE A 8 -18.60 -48.53 -2.68
C PHE A 8 -18.79 -47.81 -1.35
N ALA A 9 -19.36 -48.46 -0.33
CA ALA A 9 -19.48 -47.87 0.99
C ALA A 9 -18.12 -47.68 1.66
N LEU A 10 -17.25 -48.70 1.61
CA LEU A 10 -15.93 -48.67 2.25
C LEU A 10 -14.92 -47.78 1.52
N PHE A 11 -14.96 -47.72 0.18
CA PHE A 11 -13.99 -46.97 -0.62
C PHE A 11 -14.52 -45.65 -1.20
N GLY A 12 -15.84 -45.49 -1.36
CA GLY A 12 -16.43 -44.35 -2.08
C GLY A 12 -17.40 -43.47 -1.27
N GLY A 13 -17.97 -43.99 -0.18
CA GLY A 13 -19.04 -43.29 0.56
C GLY A 13 -18.53 -42.23 1.54
N GLU A 14 -17.41 -42.51 2.20
CA GLU A 14 -16.95 -41.70 3.33
C GLU A 14 -15.92 -40.65 2.89
N TYR A 15 -14.95 -41.04 2.06
CA TYR A 15 -13.90 -40.12 1.57
C TYR A 15 -14.45 -38.97 0.71
N SER A 16 -15.46 -39.25 -0.13
CA SER A 16 -16.08 -38.26 -1.03
C SER A 16 -16.77 -37.13 -0.27
N PHE A 17 -17.53 -37.44 0.78
CA PHE A 17 -18.29 -36.43 1.50
C PHE A 17 -17.40 -35.52 2.36
N PHE A 18 -16.40 -36.11 3.04
CA PHE A 18 -15.42 -35.35 3.82
C PHE A 18 -14.55 -34.46 2.93
N GLU A 19 -14.15 -34.93 1.76
CA GLU A 19 -13.35 -34.16 0.82
C GLU A 19 -14.14 -32.97 0.25
N VAL A 20 -15.41 -33.16 -0.14
CA VAL A 20 -16.28 -32.06 -0.56
C VAL A 20 -16.47 -31.03 0.56
N ARG A 21 -16.65 -31.46 1.82
CA ARG A 21 -16.75 -30.52 2.95
C ARG A 21 -15.45 -29.77 3.19
N ARG A 22 -14.30 -30.44 3.06
CA ARG A 22 -12.98 -29.83 3.21
C ARG A 22 -12.76 -28.77 2.14
N ILE A 23 -12.97 -29.11 0.87
CA ILE A 23 -12.81 -28.18 -0.27
C ILE A 23 -13.73 -26.97 -0.09
N ARG A 24 -14.97 -27.18 0.39
CA ARG A 24 -15.91 -26.09 0.64
C ARG A 24 -15.48 -25.18 1.79
N ALA A 25 -14.93 -25.75 2.86
CA ALA A 25 -14.36 -24.97 3.96
C ALA A 25 -13.15 -24.16 3.50
N GLU A 26 -12.27 -24.76 2.70
CA GLU A 26 -11.10 -24.08 2.11
C GLU A 26 -11.53 -22.94 1.16
N SER A 27 -12.53 -23.17 0.30
CA SER A 27 -13.09 -22.11 -0.56
C SER A 27 -13.61 -20.93 0.26
N LEU A 28 -14.37 -21.20 1.34
CA LEU A 28 -14.89 -20.15 2.21
C LEU A 28 -13.78 -19.38 2.92
N GLU A 29 -12.71 -20.06 3.34
CA GLU A 29 -11.53 -19.41 3.93
C GLU A 29 -10.77 -18.54 2.91
N LEU A 30 -10.63 -19.02 1.67
CA LEU A 30 -10.00 -18.24 0.60
C LEU A 30 -10.85 -17.00 0.25
N GLU A 31 -12.17 -17.15 0.16
CA GLU A 31 -13.10 -16.05 -0.07
C GLU A 31 -13.05 -15.02 1.06
N SER A 32 -12.97 -15.46 2.33
CA SER A 32 -12.84 -14.53 3.46
C SER A 32 -11.52 -13.75 3.42
N ARG A 33 -10.41 -14.44 3.11
CA ARG A 33 -9.09 -13.82 2.96
C ARG A 33 -9.06 -12.82 1.80
N LEU A 34 -9.70 -13.15 0.67
CA LEU A 34 -9.84 -12.22 -0.45
C LEU A 34 -10.60 -10.96 -0.02
N ALA A 35 -11.75 -11.12 0.63
CA ALA A 35 -12.53 -9.98 1.11
C ALA A 35 -11.77 -9.12 2.13
N GLU A 36 -10.96 -9.73 3.01
CA GLU A 36 -10.07 -8.99 3.92
C GLU A 36 -9.02 -8.19 3.15
N LEU A 37 -8.39 -8.81 2.16
CA LEU A 37 -7.33 -8.19 1.37
C LEU A 37 -7.88 -7.05 0.48
N GLU A 38 -9.07 -7.22 -0.09
CA GLU A 38 -9.77 -6.19 -0.85
C GLU A 38 -10.08 -4.97 0.04
N ARG A 39 -10.63 -5.19 1.24
CA ARG A 39 -10.87 -4.10 2.20
C ARG A 39 -9.58 -3.38 2.59
N ALA A 40 -8.50 -4.13 2.83
CA ALA A 40 -7.20 -3.54 3.14
C ALA A 40 -6.69 -2.70 1.95
N ASN A 41 -6.80 -3.22 0.72
CA ASN A 41 -6.40 -2.49 -0.48
C ASN A 41 -7.20 -1.19 -0.66
N ASP A 42 -8.53 -1.26 -0.53
CA ASP A 42 -9.41 -0.11 -0.63
C ASP A 42 -9.05 0.95 0.42
N SER A 43 -8.81 0.54 1.66
CA SER A 43 -8.41 1.45 2.73
C SER A 43 -7.07 2.15 2.45
N LEU A 44 -6.08 1.41 1.94
CA LEU A 44 -4.77 1.94 1.57
C LEU A 44 -4.89 2.91 0.39
N ARG A 45 -5.74 2.58 -0.59
CA ARG A 45 -6.00 3.45 -1.73
C ARG A 45 -6.65 4.76 -1.30
N THR A 46 -7.68 4.70 -0.47
CA THR A 46 -8.31 5.91 0.10
C THR A 46 -7.30 6.75 0.88
N TRP A 47 -6.42 6.11 1.65
CA TRP A 47 -5.38 6.83 2.37
C TRP A 47 -4.37 7.49 1.41
N ALA A 48 -3.93 6.79 0.37
CA ALA A 48 -3.05 7.35 -0.64
C ALA A 48 -3.69 8.54 -1.37
N GLU A 49 -4.96 8.45 -1.74
CA GLU A 49 -5.73 9.55 -2.34
C GLU A 49 -5.87 10.74 -1.38
N SER A 50 -6.05 10.49 -0.08
CA SER A 50 -6.06 11.56 0.92
C SER A 50 -4.72 12.29 1.03
N LEU A 51 -3.60 11.56 0.97
CA LEU A 51 -2.25 12.15 1.02
C LEU A 51 -1.95 12.96 -0.25
N ASP A 52 -2.41 12.50 -1.40
CA ASP A 52 -2.28 13.24 -2.65
C ASP A 52 -3.15 14.51 -2.63
N THR A 53 -4.36 14.43 -2.07
CA THR A 53 -5.21 15.62 -1.84
C THR A 53 -4.59 16.59 -0.83
N ASP A 54 -3.96 16.07 0.22
CA ASP A 54 -3.22 16.84 1.22
C ASP A 54 -1.79 17.19 0.77
N SER A 55 -1.44 17.00 -0.50
CA SER A 55 -0.13 17.33 -1.06
C SER A 55 0.28 18.79 -0.77
N ALA A 56 -0.68 19.72 -0.72
CA ALA A 56 -0.42 21.11 -0.31
C ALA A 56 0.03 21.22 1.16
N THR A 57 -0.54 20.42 2.06
CA THR A 57 -0.15 20.35 3.47
C THR A 57 1.25 19.73 3.62
N ILE A 58 1.54 18.66 2.87
CA ILE A 58 2.88 18.03 2.84
C ILE A 58 3.92 19.00 2.26
N GLU A 59 3.60 19.67 1.16
CA GLU A 59 4.47 20.66 0.52
C GLU A 59 4.76 21.82 1.46
N ARG A 60 3.73 22.36 2.14
CA ARG A 60 3.90 23.41 3.14
C ARG A 60 4.86 22.98 4.24
N LEU A 61 4.68 21.79 4.81
CA LEU A 61 5.60 21.26 5.83
C LEU A 61 7.02 21.06 5.29
N ALA A 62 7.16 20.56 4.06
CA ALA A 62 8.45 20.38 3.39
C ALA A 62 9.21 21.71 3.22
N ARG A 63 8.50 22.77 2.82
CA ARG A 63 9.05 24.12 2.65
C ARG A 63 9.37 24.78 3.99
N GLU A 64 8.44 24.75 4.93
CA GLU A 64 8.57 25.46 6.21
C GLU A 64 9.60 24.81 7.14
N ARG A 65 9.57 23.48 7.26
CA ARG A 65 10.41 22.78 8.24
C ARG A 65 11.77 22.38 7.68
N TYR A 66 11.83 22.08 6.39
CA TYR A 66 13.04 21.52 5.76
C TYR A 66 13.60 22.40 4.65
N GLY A 67 12.92 23.49 4.27
CA GLY A 67 13.39 24.40 3.21
C GLY A 67 13.47 23.73 1.82
N MET A 68 12.75 22.63 1.61
CA MET A 68 12.81 21.88 0.36
C MET A 68 12.14 22.67 -0.77
N ILE A 69 12.71 22.59 -1.97
CA ILE A 69 12.16 23.18 -3.21
C ILE A 69 11.88 22.08 -4.22
N ARG A 70 10.89 22.29 -5.10
CA ARG A 70 10.54 21.32 -6.14
C ARG A 70 11.56 21.36 -7.28
N SER A 71 11.68 20.25 -8.02
CA SER A 71 12.45 20.23 -9.26
C SER A 71 11.90 21.26 -10.25
N GLY A 72 12.76 22.14 -10.76
CA GLY A 72 12.40 23.23 -11.67
C GLY A 72 12.11 24.58 -10.98
N GLU A 73 12.14 24.66 -9.65
CA GLU A 73 12.04 25.92 -8.92
C GLU A 73 13.42 26.55 -8.67
N VAL A 74 13.47 27.88 -8.62
CA VAL A 74 14.70 28.65 -8.32
C VAL A 74 14.53 29.36 -6.98
N LEU A 75 15.39 29.04 -6.01
CA LEU A 75 15.40 29.69 -4.69
C LEU A 75 16.23 30.97 -4.74
N TYR A 76 15.57 32.12 -4.60
CA TYR A 76 16.27 33.40 -4.40
C TYR A 76 16.53 33.62 -2.91
N ARG A 77 17.82 33.71 -2.53
CA ARG A 77 18.23 34.13 -1.19
C ARG A 77 18.79 35.54 -1.28
N PHE A 78 18.20 36.48 -0.57
CA PHE A 78 18.77 37.80 -0.41
C PHE A 78 19.97 37.69 0.54
N ALA A 79 21.18 37.82 0.02
CA ALA A 79 22.33 38.12 0.86
C ALA A 79 22.14 39.54 1.40
N GLN A 80 22.42 39.74 2.69
CA GLN A 80 22.67 41.10 3.16
C GLN A 80 23.78 41.69 2.28
N PRO A 81 23.72 42.98 1.93
CA PRO A 81 24.82 43.61 1.22
C PRO A 81 26.06 43.44 2.09
N ALA A 82 26.91 42.48 1.72
CA ALA A 82 28.28 42.49 2.19
C ALA A 82 28.82 43.81 1.65
N ASP A 83 29.29 44.66 2.56
CA ASP A 83 29.99 45.89 2.25
C ASP A 83 30.92 45.64 1.07
N SER A 84 30.52 46.11 -0.11
CA SER A 84 31.17 45.88 -1.39
C SER A 84 32.46 46.68 -1.53
N THR A 85 33.15 46.92 -0.42
CA THR A 85 34.28 47.83 -0.28
C THR A 85 35.61 47.11 0.02
N GLN A 86 35.64 45.78 0.13
CA GLN A 86 36.89 45.04 0.40
C GLN A 86 37.54 44.31 -0.79
N ASP A 87 36.91 44.25 -1.97
CA ASP A 87 37.51 43.65 -3.18
C ASP A 87 38.20 44.68 -4.11
N ALA A 88 38.18 45.97 -3.76
CA ALA A 88 38.89 47.02 -4.51
C ALA A 88 40.33 47.30 -4.01
N GLU A 89 40.74 46.70 -2.89
CA GLU A 89 42.09 46.79 -2.31
C GLU A 89 42.72 45.39 -2.19
N ARG A 90 43.06 44.79 -3.32
CA ARG A 90 44.18 43.84 -3.38
C ARG A 90 45.15 44.29 -4.48
N PRO A 91 46.41 44.62 -4.12
CA PRO A 91 47.42 45.12 -5.04
C PRO A 91 47.88 44.06 -6.06
#